data_AF-A0A4U0GM03-F1
#
_entry.id   AF-A0A4U0GM03-F1
#
_cell.length_a   1.000
_cell.length_b   1.000
_cell.length_c   1.000
_cell.angle_alpha   90.00
_cell.angle_beta   90.00
_cell.angle_gamma   90.00
#
_symmetry.space_group_name_H-M   'P 1'
#
loop_
_entity.id
_entity.type
_entity.pdbx_description
1 polymer ?
#
loop_
_entity_poly.entity_id
_entity_poly.type
_entity_poly.pdbx_seq_one_letter_code
_entity_poly.pdbx_strand_id
1 'polypeptide(L)'
;MPYTAPEKLNTKALALLLEKLYTAVPALLPLIAPEGWKNSRYHHMMMYERQEQYQNYIQSMADMGTKQYRPHSRYIAPNPDPEEEIDFDSYFGITFPPLYDDHIEVFYTLVDLLVELTSCSFLIRNGAEPQYYVDEDGTEALLYEIAYRHGHIDQYTYDTMATICSAPVLDNLNQIQGLECIFAVIRSEGYALKHWDDELLYIRELQEGYDDLSYAPIPAQEKEMTQQDIRKRIQNCLAEYTQSPVDPFDFRSIVALFNRRKICPIILAYLHAYDEFPIGYPYTYRHYNEGNEWI
;
A
#
# COMPACT_ATOMS: atom_id res chain seq x y z
N MET A 1 -19.78 -3.12 24.38
CA MET A 1 -19.77 -2.00 23.45
C MET A 1 -20.02 -2.61 22.09
N PRO A 2 -21.12 -2.29 21.43
CA PRO A 2 -21.38 -2.84 20.11
C PRO A 2 -20.19 -2.56 19.17
N TYR A 3 -19.91 -3.50 18.27
CA TYR A 3 -18.95 -3.32 17.18
C TYR A 3 -19.29 -2.04 16.43
N THR A 4 -18.35 -1.11 16.36
CA THR A 4 -18.48 0.07 15.52
C THR A 4 -17.62 -0.21 14.30
N ALA A 5 -18.24 -0.26 13.12
CA ALA A 5 -17.49 -0.44 11.88
C ALA A 5 -16.45 0.69 11.74
N PRO A 6 -15.24 0.39 11.24
CA PRO A 6 -14.24 1.43 11.03
C PRO A 6 -14.77 2.47 10.04
N GLU A 7 -14.54 3.73 10.36
CA GLU A 7 -15.01 4.87 9.58
C GLU A 7 -13.92 5.35 8.63
N LYS A 8 -14.30 5.81 7.44
CA LYS A 8 -13.38 6.53 6.58
C LYS A 8 -12.91 7.79 7.30
N LEU A 9 -11.59 8.02 7.32
CA LEU A 9 -11.04 9.26 7.86
C LEU A 9 -11.65 10.45 7.10
N ASN A 10 -12.20 11.41 7.83
CA ASN A 10 -12.88 12.52 7.17
C ASN A 10 -11.92 13.31 6.27
N THR A 11 -12.43 13.80 5.13
CA THR A 11 -11.62 14.44 4.08
C THR A 11 -10.79 15.62 4.58
N LYS A 12 -11.28 16.39 5.57
CA LYS A 12 -10.53 17.54 6.12
C LYS A 12 -9.32 17.08 6.93
N ALA A 13 -9.47 16.03 7.74
CA ALA A 13 -8.38 15.43 8.50
C ALA A 13 -7.36 14.77 7.56
N LEU A 14 -7.85 14.03 6.54
CA LEU A 14 -6.98 13.44 5.53
C LEU A 14 -6.18 14.51 4.78
N ALA A 15 -6.84 15.56 4.28
CA ALA A 15 -6.16 16.67 3.60
C ALA A 15 -5.07 17.32 4.49
N LEU A 16 -5.33 17.47 5.79
CA LEU A 16 -4.36 18.00 6.74
C LEU A 16 -3.15 17.06 6.93
N LEU A 17 -3.38 15.75 7.02
CA LEU A 17 -2.29 14.77 7.09
C LEU A 17 -1.43 14.80 5.81
N LEU A 18 -2.08 14.79 4.64
CA LEU A 18 -1.39 14.82 3.35
C LEU A 18 -0.58 16.10 3.16
N GLU A 19 -1.12 17.27 3.54
CA GLU A 19 -0.39 18.55 3.48
C GLU A 19 0.86 18.54 4.37
N LYS A 20 0.75 17.92 5.56
CA LYS A 20 1.87 17.78 6.49
C LYS A 20 2.92 16.80 5.97
N LEU A 21 2.51 15.71 5.34
CA LEU A 21 3.43 14.79 4.66
C LEU A 21 4.16 15.48 3.52
N TYR A 22 3.44 16.21 2.67
CA TYR A 22 4.03 17.02 1.60
C TYR A 22 5.09 17.99 2.15
N THR A 23 4.79 18.67 3.27
CA THR A 23 5.71 19.61 3.92
C THR A 23 6.92 18.91 4.57
N ALA A 24 6.80 17.64 4.94
CA ALA A 24 7.86 16.87 5.58
C ALA A 24 8.89 16.29 4.58
N VAL A 25 8.55 16.18 3.29
CA VAL A 25 9.42 15.60 2.24
C VAL A 25 10.83 16.19 2.24
N PRO A 26 11.07 17.52 2.30
CA PRO A 26 12.43 18.06 2.26
C PRO A 26 13.32 17.60 3.40
N ALA A 27 12.75 17.29 4.57
CA ALA A 27 13.48 16.76 5.71
C ALA A 27 13.75 15.25 5.59
N LEU A 28 12.82 14.51 4.97
CA LEU A 28 12.94 13.07 4.76
C LEU A 28 13.90 12.71 3.62
N LEU A 29 13.85 13.44 2.51
CA LEU A 29 14.60 13.17 1.28
C LEU A 29 16.11 12.88 1.53
N PRO A 30 16.86 13.67 2.30
CA PRO A 30 18.27 13.39 2.56
C PRO A 30 18.51 12.14 3.43
N LEU A 31 17.48 11.63 4.13
CA LEU A 31 17.59 10.40 4.93
C LEU A 31 17.46 9.15 4.05
N ILE A 32 16.46 9.13 3.17
CA ILE A 32 16.15 7.97 2.30
C ILE A 32 16.97 7.95 1.00
N ALA A 33 17.41 9.12 0.55
CA ALA A 33 18.16 9.33 -0.69
C ALA A 33 19.26 10.41 -0.50
N PRO A 34 20.33 10.10 0.25
CA PRO A 34 21.36 11.09 0.62
C PRO A 34 22.12 11.69 -0.57
N GLU A 35 22.18 10.97 -1.71
CA GLU A 35 22.80 11.43 -2.95
C GLU A 35 21.80 12.15 -3.88
N GLY A 36 20.58 12.41 -3.41
CA GLY A 36 19.47 12.97 -4.18
C GLY A 36 18.55 11.88 -4.73
N TRP A 37 17.25 12.20 -4.87
CA TRP A 37 16.22 11.25 -5.27
C TRP A 37 16.48 10.64 -6.65
N LYS A 38 16.86 11.44 -7.65
CA LYS A 38 17.17 10.98 -9.01
C LYS A 38 18.29 9.95 -9.09
N ASN A 39 19.24 10.00 -8.15
CA ASN A 39 20.35 9.06 -8.07
C ASN A 39 20.01 7.81 -7.22
N SER A 40 18.85 7.82 -6.56
CA SER A 40 18.41 6.71 -5.73
C SER A 40 17.93 5.54 -6.58
N ARG A 41 18.01 4.32 -6.03
CA ARG A 41 17.41 3.14 -6.65
C ARG A 41 15.90 3.25 -6.82
N TYR A 42 15.21 4.02 -5.98
CA TYR A 42 13.74 4.12 -6.00
C TYR A 42 13.27 4.89 -7.23
N HIS A 43 13.92 6.02 -7.52
CA HIS A 43 13.68 6.74 -8.77
C HIS A 43 14.01 5.87 -9.99
N HIS A 44 15.13 5.13 -9.96
CA HIS A 44 15.46 4.20 -11.05
C HIS A 44 14.42 3.07 -11.22
N MET A 45 13.81 2.58 -10.14
CA MET A 45 12.71 1.61 -10.21
C MET A 45 11.49 2.22 -10.91
N MET A 46 11.09 3.44 -10.55
CA MET A 46 10.00 4.15 -11.21
C MET A 46 10.29 4.39 -12.70
N MET A 47 11.50 4.81 -13.04
CA MET A 47 11.90 5.02 -14.44
C MET A 47 11.93 3.71 -15.22
N TYR A 48 12.39 2.62 -14.61
CA TYR A 48 12.40 1.31 -15.25
C TYR A 48 10.98 0.85 -15.61
N GLU A 49 10.03 0.97 -14.68
CA GLU A 49 8.64 0.61 -14.93
C GLU A 49 8.02 1.48 -16.02
N ARG A 50 8.21 2.81 -15.95
CA ARG A 50 7.76 3.74 -16.99
C ARG A 50 8.37 3.40 -18.36
N GLN A 51 9.64 3.01 -18.39
CA GLN A 51 10.32 2.59 -19.61
C GLN A 51 9.71 1.31 -20.19
N GLU A 52 9.31 0.35 -19.35
CA GLU A 52 8.61 -0.87 -19.75
C GLU A 52 7.22 -0.55 -20.33
N GLN A 53 6.46 0.32 -19.66
CA GLN A 53 5.15 0.79 -20.14
C GLN A 53 5.26 1.46 -21.51
N TYR A 54 6.25 2.35 -21.69
CA TYR A 54 6.51 3.01 -22.97
C TYR A 54 6.91 2.01 -24.07
N GLN A 55 7.78 1.05 -23.77
CA GLN A 55 8.17 0.00 -24.75
C GLN A 55 6.96 -0.84 -25.17
N ASN A 56 6.10 -1.21 -24.22
CA ASN A 56 4.85 -1.93 -24.49
C ASN A 56 3.91 -1.11 -25.39
N TYR A 57 3.81 0.20 -25.15
CA TYR A 57 3.07 1.12 -26.03
C TYR A 57 3.63 1.14 -27.45
N ILE A 58 4.94 1.36 -27.61
CA ILE A 58 5.60 1.41 -28.92
C ILE A 58 5.43 0.07 -29.66
N GLN A 59 5.60 -1.06 -28.99
CA GLN A 59 5.38 -2.39 -29.58
C GLN A 59 3.91 -2.57 -30.02
N SER A 60 2.96 -2.16 -29.20
CA SER A 60 1.52 -2.20 -29.52
C SER A 60 1.19 -1.35 -30.75
N MET A 61 1.78 -0.15 -30.85
CA MET A 61 1.63 0.73 -32.02
C MET A 61 2.21 0.11 -33.29
N ALA A 62 3.39 -0.53 -33.21
CA ALA A 62 3.99 -1.25 -34.32
C ALA A 62 3.14 -2.46 -34.77
N ASP A 63 2.58 -3.21 -33.81
CA ASP A 63 1.70 -4.34 -34.08
C ASP A 63 0.36 -3.91 -34.69
N MET A 64 -0.16 -2.74 -34.33
CA MET A 64 -1.34 -2.13 -34.98
C MET A 64 -1.02 -1.59 -36.38
N GLY A 65 0.17 -1.04 -36.60
CA GLY A 65 0.64 -0.61 -37.93
C GLY A 65 0.78 -1.76 -38.93
N THR A 66 1.05 -2.99 -38.45
CA THR A 66 1.12 -4.20 -39.30
C THR A 66 -0.24 -4.85 -39.56
N LYS A 67 -1.26 -4.57 -38.74
CA LYS A 67 -2.65 -5.01 -38.94
C LYS A 67 -3.47 -3.85 -39.46
N GLN A 68 -3.63 -3.74 -40.79
CA GLN A 68 -4.48 -2.74 -41.46
C GLN A 68 -5.75 -2.41 -40.66
N TYR A 69 -5.71 -1.31 -39.93
CA TYR A 69 -6.87 -0.75 -39.27
C TYR A 69 -7.82 -0.28 -40.38
N ARG A 70 -9.01 -0.88 -40.47
CA ARG A 70 -10.12 -0.36 -41.30
C ARG A 70 -11.10 0.35 -40.38
N PRO A 71 -11.09 1.69 -40.30
CA PRO A 71 -12.09 2.41 -39.52
C PRO A 71 -13.47 2.23 -40.17
N HIS A 72 -14.48 1.87 -39.40
CA HIS A 72 -15.90 1.93 -39.78
C HIS A 72 -16.56 3.22 -39.29
N SER A 73 -15.89 4.38 -39.41
CA SER A 73 -16.47 5.67 -39.02
C SER A 73 -16.27 6.73 -40.10
N ARG A 74 -17.34 7.47 -40.38
CA ARG A 74 -17.52 8.42 -41.49
C ARG A 74 -16.99 9.84 -41.21
N TYR A 75 -16.13 10.03 -40.21
CA TYR A 75 -15.49 11.32 -39.96
C TYR A 75 -14.00 11.21 -40.21
N ILE A 76 -13.61 11.45 -41.47
CA ILE A 76 -12.21 11.60 -41.88
C ILE A 76 -11.87 13.08 -41.72
N ALA A 77 -11.12 13.43 -40.67
CA ALA A 77 -10.31 14.62 -40.70
C ALA A 77 -9.23 14.43 -41.80
N PRO A 78 -8.98 15.44 -42.66
CA PRO A 78 -8.02 15.28 -43.74
C PRO A 78 -6.61 15.32 -43.16
N ASN A 79 -5.91 14.19 -43.23
CA ASN A 79 -4.51 13.96 -42.87
C ASN A 79 -4.10 14.34 -41.43
N PRO A 80 -4.17 13.42 -40.46
CA PRO A 80 -3.13 13.39 -39.44
C PRO A 80 -1.80 13.13 -40.14
N ASP A 81 -0.78 13.95 -39.88
CA ASP A 81 0.57 13.70 -40.39
C ASP A 81 1.03 12.30 -39.91
N PRO A 82 1.62 11.44 -40.76
CA PRO A 82 1.80 10.03 -40.42
C PRO A 82 2.93 9.71 -39.42
N GLU A 83 3.64 10.67 -38.83
CA GLU A 83 4.94 10.39 -38.19
C GLU A 83 5.33 11.34 -37.03
N GLU A 84 4.45 11.62 -36.07
CA GLU A 84 4.96 12.02 -34.74
C GLU A 84 4.99 10.77 -33.85
N GLU A 85 6.15 10.09 -33.86
CA GLU A 85 6.48 9.14 -32.79
C GLU A 85 6.37 9.91 -31.47
N ILE A 86 5.37 9.56 -30.64
CA ILE A 86 5.25 10.13 -29.30
C ILE A 86 6.50 9.71 -28.53
N ASP A 87 7.35 10.68 -28.19
CA ASP A 87 8.54 10.40 -27.38
C ASP A 87 8.17 10.05 -25.92
N PHE A 88 9.16 9.56 -25.17
CA PHE A 88 8.95 9.09 -23.79
C PHE A 88 8.35 10.18 -22.89
N ASP A 89 8.91 11.40 -22.93
CA ASP A 89 8.45 12.50 -22.08
C ASP A 89 7.03 12.94 -22.46
N SER A 90 6.70 12.94 -23.76
CA SER A 90 5.35 13.26 -24.27
C SER A 90 4.33 12.18 -23.91
N TYR A 91 4.73 10.90 -23.94
CA TYR A 91 3.87 9.78 -23.54
C TYR A 91 3.46 9.89 -22.06
N PHE A 92 4.39 10.33 -21.21
CA PHE A 92 4.15 10.55 -19.78
C PHE A 92 3.73 11.99 -19.43
N GLY A 93 3.42 12.82 -20.42
CA GLY A 93 3.12 14.24 -20.23
C GLY A 93 1.89 14.55 -19.36
N ILE A 94 1.01 13.56 -19.15
CA ILE A 94 -0.18 13.65 -18.29
C ILE A 94 -0.21 12.43 -17.35
N THR A 95 0.82 12.30 -16.52
CA THR A 95 0.93 11.23 -15.52
C THR A 95 1.22 11.77 -14.12
N PHE A 96 0.89 10.97 -13.12
CA PHE A 96 1.17 11.27 -11.72
C PHE A 96 1.93 10.12 -11.08
N PRO A 97 2.96 10.38 -10.25
CA PRO A 97 3.61 11.67 -10.03
C PRO A 97 4.29 12.18 -11.32
N PRO A 98 4.43 13.51 -11.53
CA PRO A 98 5.09 14.05 -12.73
C PRO A 98 6.52 13.54 -12.88
N LEU A 99 6.98 13.40 -14.13
CA LEU A 99 8.36 13.00 -14.40
C LEU A 99 9.36 13.97 -13.76
N TYR A 100 10.36 13.41 -13.08
CA TYR A 100 11.53 14.13 -12.58
C TYR A 100 11.25 15.19 -11.50
N ASP A 101 10.06 15.15 -10.89
CA ASP A 101 9.70 15.94 -9.72
C ASP A 101 9.99 15.15 -8.44
N ASP A 102 11.21 15.31 -7.92
CA ASP A 102 11.69 14.60 -6.74
C ASP A 102 10.77 14.76 -5.52
N HIS A 103 10.18 15.95 -5.36
CA HIS A 103 9.34 16.22 -4.20
C HIS A 103 8.02 15.46 -4.30
N ILE A 104 7.37 15.52 -5.47
CA ILE A 104 6.09 14.85 -5.67
C ILE A 104 6.24 13.33 -5.78
N GLU A 105 7.32 12.81 -6.38
CA GLU A 105 7.59 11.38 -6.41
C GLU A 105 7.79 10.81 -4.99
N VAL A 106 8.55 11.51 -4.12
CA VAL A 106 8.71 11.11 -2.72
C VAL A 106 7.42 11.28 -1.92
N PHE A 107 6.70 12.39 -2.12
CA PHE A 107 5.41 12.63 -1.48
C PHE A 107 4.42 11.51 -1.81
N TYR A 108 4.29 11.16 -3.10
CA TYR A 108 3.42 10.08 -3.55
C TYR A 108 3.82 8.74 -2.91
N THR A 109 5.11 8.44 -2.81
CA THR A 109 5.62 7.25 -2.12
C THR A 109 5.20 7.20 -0.64
N LEU A 110 5.22 8.34 0.07
CA LEU A 110 4.73 8.42 1.46
C LEU A 110 3.23 8.22 1.58
N VAL A 111 2.47 8.69 0.60
CA VAL A 111 1.01 8.58 0.61
C VAL A 111 0.57 7.15 0.31
N ASP A 112 1.21 6.49 -0.65
CA ASP A 112 1.03 5.07 -0.91
C ASP A 112 1.30 4.23 0.36
N LEU A 113 2.44 4.49 1.02
CA LEU A 113 2.78 3.84 2.29
C LEU A 113 1.79 4.13 3.43
N LEU A 114 1.16 5.32 3.46
CA LEU A 114 0.10 5.65 4.41
C LEU A 114 -1.19 4.85 4.14
N VAL A 115 -1.58 4.71 2.87
CA VAL A 115 -2.75 3.91 2.47
C VAL A 115 -2.51 2.45 2.87
N GLU A 116 -1.36 1.89 2.49
CA GLU A 116 -0.94 0.54 2.86
C GLU A 116 -0.95 0.32 4.38
N LEU A 117 -0.39 1.26 5.16
CA LEU A 117 -0.40 1.19 6.62
C LEU A 117 -1.80 0.98 7.20
N THR A 118 -2.81 1.66 6.63
CA THR A 118 -4.20 1.57 7.11
C THR A 118 -5.03 0.44 6.48
N SER A 119 -4.44 -0.34 5.58
CA SER A 119 -5.03 -1.60 5.11
C SER A 119 -4.96 -2.72 6.16
N CYS A 120 -3.93 -2.70 7.00
CA CYS A 120 -3.66 -3.68 8.05
C CYS A 120 -3.76 -3.09 9.47
N SER A 121 -4.18 -1.83 9.59
CA SER A 121 -4.24 -1.09 10.86
C SER A 121 -5.34 -0.04 10.83
N PHE A 122 -5.78 0.42 12.00
CA PHE A 122 -6.67 1.58 12.11
C PHE A 122 -6.03 2.71 12.90
N LEU A 123 -6.34 3.93 12.50
CA LEU A 123 -6.05 5.13 13.25
C LEU A 123 -7.11 5.30 14.34
N ILE A 124 -6.68 5.62 15.56
CA ILE A 124 -7.58 5.83 16.70
C ILE A 124 -7.27 7.18 17.32
N ARG A 125 -8.30 7.98 17.55
CA ARG A 125 -8.15 9.26 18.23
C ARG A 125 -8.46 9.09 19.72
N ASN A 126 -7.57 9.57 20.60
CA ASN A 126 -7.73 9.48 22.06
C ASN A 126 -7.92 8.05 22.62
N GLY A 127 -7.43 7.02 21.92
CA GLY A 127 -7.47 5.63 22.40
C GLY A 127 -8.88 5.01 22.49
N ALA A 128 -9.88 5.62 21.86
CA ALA A 128 -11.26 5.12 21.84
C ALA A 128 -11.88 5.21 20.44
N GLU A 129 -12.97 4.48 20.24
CA GLU A 129 -13.81 4.57 19.03
C GLU A 129 -14.21 6.03 18.71
N PRO A 130 -14.41 6.35 17.41
CA PRO A 130 -14.37 5.44 16.28
C PRO A 130 -12.94 5.16 15.76
N GLN A 131 -12.75 3.96 15.20
CA GLN A 131 -11.56 3.57 14.42
C GLN A 131 -11.64 4.15 13.01
N TYR A 132 -10.50 4.62 12.47
CA TYR A 132 -10.44 5.23 11.14
C TYR A 132 -9.49 4.51 10.19
N TYR A 133 -9.84 4.44 8.92
CA TYR A 133 -8.94 4.04 7.83
C TYR A 133 -8.77 5.17 6.81
N VAL A 134 -7.67 5.15 6.07
CA VAL A 134 -7.44 6.05 4.93
C VAL A 134 -7.88 5.31 3.68
N ASP A 135 -8.81 5.90 2.93
CA ASP A 135 -9.31 5.32 1.69
C ASP A 135 -8.50 5.80 0.49
N GLU A 136 -8.35 4.92 -0.50
CA GLU A 136 -7.57 5.17 -1.72
C GLU A 136 -8.20 6.28 -2.58
N ASP A 137 -9.49 6.15 -2.95
CA ASP A 137 -10.21 7.10 -3.81
C ASP A 137 -10.14 8.56 -3.30
N GLY A 138 -10.37 8.75 -1.99
CA GLY A 138 -10.31 10.06 -1.36
C GLY A 138 -8.90 10.62 -1.25
N THR A 139 -7.90 9.75 -1.18
CA THR A 139 -6.48 10.10 -1.13
C THR A 139 -5.98 10.57 -2.49
N GLU A 140 -6.33 9.86 -3.57
CA GLU A 140 -5.97 10.24 -4.94
C GLU A 140 -6.44 11.64 -5.30
N ALA A 141 -7.72 11.97 -5.06
CA ALA A 141 -8.25 13.29 -5.35
C ALA A 141 -7.49 14.42 -4.61
N LEU A 142 -7.10 14.17 -3.35
CA LEU A 142 -6.34 15.13 -2.54
C LEU A 142 -4.88 15.24 -2.97
N LEU A 143 -4.25 14.15 -3.43
CA LEU A 143 -2.92 14.16 -4.02
C LEU A 143 -2.84 15.15 -5.20
N TYR A 144 -3.80 15.05 -6.12
CA TYR A 144 -3.91 15.96 -7.26
C TYR A 144 -4.14 17.40 -6.82
N GLU A 145 -5.02 17.62 -5.84
CA GLU A 145 -5.29 18.97 -5.32
C GLU A 145 -4.02 19.60 -4.72
N ILE A 146 -3.26 18.84 -3.93
CA ILE A 146 -2.01 19.31 -3.33
C ILE A 146 -0.98 19.62 -4.42
N ALA A 147 -0.75 18.70 -5.36
CA ALA A 147 0.22 18.90 -6.43
C ALA A 147 -0.12 20.12 -7.31
N TYR A 148 -1.40 20.31 -7.64
CA TYR A 148 -1.86 21.47 -8.40
C TYR A 148 -1.69 22.77 -7.61
N ARG A 149 -2.11 22.79 -6.33
CA ARG A 149 -2.02 23.98 -5.48
C ARG A 149 -0.58 24.47 -5.28
N HIS A 150 0.37 23.54 -5.23
CA HIS A 150 1.80 23.84 -5.12
C HIS A 150 2.52 24.01 -6.47
N GLY A 151 1.79 23.91 -7.59
CA GLY A 151 2.30 24.23 -8.93
C GLY A 151 3.15 23.14 -9.58
N HIS A 152 3.02 21.89 -9.13
CA HIS A 152 3.74 20.74 -9.70
C HIS A 152 3.05 20.17 -10.95
N ILE A 153 1.74 20.39 -11.09
CA ILE A 153 0.95 20.01 -12.26
C ILE A 153 0.14 21.20 -12.74
N ASP A 154 -0.20 21.21 -14.03
CA ASP A 154 -1.07 22.23 -14.61
C ASP A 154 -2.56 21.91 -14.39
N GLN A 155 -3.42 22.87 -14.73
CA GLN A 155 -4.87 22.74 -14.62
C GLN A 155 -5.40 21.57 -15.44
N TYR A 156 -4.84 21.31 -16.63
CA TYR A 156 -5.30 20.27 -17.52
C TYR A 156 -5.05 18.87 -16.94
N THR A 157 -3.85 18.67 -16.38
CA THR A 157 -3.44 17.46 -15.67
C THR A 157 -4.30 17.22 -14.43
N TYR A 158 -4.58 18.28 -13.67
CA TYR A 158 -5.50 18.23 -12.52
C TYR A 158 -6.93 17.86 -12.92
N ASP A 159 -7.50 18.52 -13.94
CA ASP A 159 -8.88 18.30 -14.37
C ASP A 159 -9.09 16.91 -15.01
N THR A 160 -8.07 16.38 -15.68
CA THR A 160 -8.12 15.07 -16.35
C THR A 160 -7.97 13.92 -15.37
N MET A 161 -7.42 14.16 -14.16
CA MET A 161 -6.98 13.14 -13.22
C MET A 161 -6.05 12.15 -13.92
N ALA A 162 -4.79 12.58 -14.09
CA ALA A 162 -3.76 11.87 -14.84
C ALA A 162 -3.64 10.37 -14.55
N THR A 163 -2.99 9.63 -15.45
CA THR A 163 -2.67 8.22 -15.18
C THR A 163 -1.70 8.13 -14.01
N ILE A 164 -2.07 7.38 -12.97
CA ILE A 164 -1.22 7.15 -11.80
C ILE A 164 -0.24 6.02 -12.13
N CYS A 165 1.06 6.32 -12.05
CA CYS A 165 2.14 5.34 -12.07
C CYS A 165 2.39 4.81 -10.67
N SER A 166 2.87 3.57 -10.55
CA SER A 166 3.14 2.96 -9.25
C SER A 166 4.25 3.65 -8.46
N ALA A 167 4.10 3.64 -7.14
CA ALA A 167 5.13 4.08 -6.21
C ALA A 167 6.24 3.03 -6.07
N PRO A 168 7.50 3.42 -5.84
CA PRO A 168 8.57 2.48 -5.57
C PRO A 168 8.47 1.95 -4.15
N VAL A 169 8.73 0.65 -3.97
CA VAL A 169 8.77 0.03 -2.64
C VAL A 169 10.04 0.47 -1.89
N LEU A 170 9.87 1.21 -0.79
CA LEU A 170 10.94 1.48 0.15
C LEU A 170 11.27 0.21 0.94
N ASP A 171 12.55 -0.07 1.13
CA ASP A 171 13.02 -1.27 1.83
C ASP A 171 13.82 -0.91 3.08
N ASN A 172 13.84 -1.87 4.01
CA ASN A 172 14.69 -1.84 5.21
C ASN A 172 14.58 -0.51 5.98
N LEU A 173 15.72 0.15 6.18
CA LEU A 173 15.83 1.40 6.93
C LEU A 173 15.05 2.55 6.27
N ASN A 174 14.98 2.59 4.94
CA ASN A 174 14.31 3.68 4.24
C ASN A 174 12.79 3.56 4.38
N GLN A 175 12.26 2.34 4.43
CA GLN A 175 10.86 2.10 4.80
C GLN A 175 10.57 2.58 6.22
N ILE A 176 11.45 2.25 7.18
CA ILE A 176 11.31 2.70 8.57
C ILE A 176 11.32 4.22 8.65
N GLN A 177 12.25 4.92 7.97
CA GLN A 177 12.29 6.38 7.94
C GLN A 177 11.03 7.01 7.31
N GLY A 178 10.49 6.41 6.24
CA GLY A 178 9.21 6.82 5.66
C GLY A 178 8.06 6.66 6.66
N LEU A 179 7.97 5.51 7.31
CA LEU A 179 6.97 5.24 8.36
C LEU A 179 7.12 6.17 9.57
N GLU A 180 8.34 6.48 10.00
CA GLU A 180 8.60 7.42 11.09
C GLU A 180 8.11 8.83 10.75
N CYS A 181 8.32 9.28 9.51
CA CYS A 181 7.76 10.52 9.00
C CYS A 181 6.23 10.50 9.04
N ILE A 182 5.61 9.42 8.58
CA ILE A 182 4.16 9.22 8.64
C ILE A 182 3.65 9.27 10.08
N PHE A 183 4.29 8.54 10.99
CA PHE A 183 3.89 8.50 12.39
C PHE A 183 4.08 9.82 13.11
N ALA A 184 5.13 10.58 12.81
CA ALA A 184 5.30 11.93 13.33
C ALA A 184 4.13 12.85 12.92
N VAL A 185 3.68 12.75 11.66
CA VAL A 185 2.51 13.50 11.16
C VAL A 185 1.22 13.04 11.85
N ILE A 186 0.94 11.74 11.86
CA ILE A 186 -0.24 11.13 12.51
C ILE A 186 -0.29 11.52 14.00
N ARG A 187 0.84 11.44 14.71
CA ARG A 187 0.97 11.80 16.13
C ARG A 187 0.64 13.27 16.35
N SER A 188 1.13 14.14 15.48
CA SER A 188 0.89 15.59 15.57
C SER A 188 -0.60 15.96 15.44
N GLU A 189 -1.41 15.08 14.85
CA GLU A 189 -2.87 15.23 14.73
C GLU A 189 -3.66 14.48 15.84
N GLY A 190 -2.95 13.85 16.79
CA GLY A 190 -3.55 13.18 17.95
C GLY A 190 -4.15 11.81 17.64
N TYR A 191 -3.71 11.17 16.57
CA TYR A 191 -4.03 9.78 16.28
C TYR A 191 -2.99 8.83 16.89
N ALA A 192 -3.38 7.60 17.12
CA ALA A 192 -2.56 6.46 17.49
C ALA A 192 -2.88 5.29 16.57
N LEU A 193 -2.06 4.24 16.56
CA LEU A 193 -2.26 3.08 15.70
C LEU A 193 -2.82 1.90 16.49
N LYS A 194 -3.83 1.24 15.93
CA LYS A 194 -4.24 -0.11 16.30
C LYS A 194 -3.89 -1.04 15.16
N HIS A 195 -3.01 -2.00 15.44
CA HIS A 195 -2.33 -2.80 14.44
C HIS A 195 -2.55 -4.29 14.65
N TRP A 196 -2.73 -5.01 13.56
CA TRP A 196 -2.72 -6.47 13.50
C TRP A 196 -1.68 -6.95 12.51
N ASP A 197 -1.14 -8.13 12.78
CA ASP A 197 -0.25 -8.80 11.85
C ASP A 197 -1.09 -9.52 10.79
N ASP A 198 -0.87 -9.15 9.54
CA ASP A 198 -1.53 -9.69 8.35
C ASP A 198 -1.33 -11.20 8.20
N GLU A 199 -0.11 -11.70 8.44
CA GLU A 199 0.19 -13.13 8.41
C GLU A 199 -0.51 -13.88 9.55
N LEU A 200 -0.61 -13.30 10.76
CA LEU A 200 -1.36 -13.92 11.85
C LEU A 200 -2.87 -13.95 11.55
N LEU A 201 -3.42 -12.87 10.94
CA LEU A 201 -4.81 -12.86 10.46
C LEU A 201 -5.03 -13.96 9.42
N TYR A 202 -4.16 -14.04 8.42
CA TYR A 202 -4.24 -15.04 7.36
C TYR A 202 -4.12 -16.49 7.89
N ILE A 203 -3.16 -16.75 8.78
CA ILE A 203 -3.04 -18.06 9.44
C ILE A 203 -4.33 -18.36 10.22
N ARG A 204 -4.92 -17.37 10.87
CA ARG A 204 -6.15 -17.56 11.62
C ARG A 204 -7.34 -17.90 10.72
N GLU A 205 -7.52 -17.17 9.63
CA GLU A 205 -8.54 -17.47 8.61
C GLU A 205 -8.39 -18.88 8.05
N LEU A 206 -7.16 -19.33 7.82
CA LEU A 206 -6.87 -20.70 7.37
C LEU A 206 -7.27 -21.75 8.42
N GLN A 207 -7.03 -21.50 9.70
CA GLN A 207 -7.44 -22.40 10.78
C GLN A 207 -8.96 -22.45 10.92
N GLU A 208 -9.66 -21.32 10.78
CA GLU A 208 -11.12 -21.28 10.79
C GLU A 208 -11.71 -22.03 9.60
N GLY A 209 -11.17 -21.80 8.41
CA GLY A 209 -11.53 -22.56 7.22
C GLY A 209 -11.29 -24.07 7.39
N TYR A 210 -10.24 -24.47 8.10
CA TYR A 210 -9.98 -25.88 8.41
C TYR A 210 -11.06 -26.48 9.31
N ASP A 211 -11.47 -25.76 10.35
CA ASP A 211 -12.51 -26.21 11.29
C ASP A 211 -13.86 -26.35 10.58
N ASP A 212 -14.19 -25.39 9.70
CA ASP A 212 -15.44 -25.35 8.93
C ASP A 212 -15.58 -26.49 7.91
N LEU A 213 -14.47 -27.03 7.39
CA LEU A 213 -14.48 -28.18 6.47
C LEU A 213 -15.20 -29.40 7.06
N SER A 214 -15.20 -29.53 8.39
CA SER A 214 -15.91 -30.60 9.10
C SER A 214 -17.39 -30.63 8.72
N TYR A 215 -18.00 -29.45 8.56
CA TYR A 215 -19.43 -29.28 8.28
C TYR A 215 -19.73 -28.99 6.80
N ALA A 216 -18.71 -28.73 5.98
CA ALA A 216 -18.88 -28.45 4.56
C ALA A 216 -19.51 -29.63 3.79
N PRO A 217 -20.48 -29.40 2.88
CA PRO A 217 -21.17 -30.44 2.11
C PRO A 217 -20.37 -30.88 0.87
N ILE A 218 -19.08 -31.18 1.05
CA ILE A 218 -18.17 -31.62 -0.02
C ILE A 218 -17.69 -33.06 0.20
N PRO A 219 -17.27 -33.78 -0.86
CA PRO A 219 -16.74 -35.14 -0.76
C PRO A 219 -15.55 -35.26 0.19
N ALA A 220 -15.43 -36.41 0.87
CA ALA A 220 -14.36 -36.64 1.86
C ALA A 220 -12.94 -36.48 1.28
N GLN A 221 -12.73 -36.90 0.02
CA GLN A 221 -11.45 -36.75 -0.66
C GLN A 221 -11.08 -35.27 -0.88
N GLU A 222 -12.06 -34.44 -1.22
CA GLU A 222 -11.87 -33.00 -1.39
C GLU A 222 -11.54 -32.34 -0.05
N LYS A 223 -12.24 -32.74 1.04
CA LYS A 223 -11.90 -32.29 2.40
C LYS A 223 -10.45 -32.59 2.75
N GLU A 224 -9.99 -33.83 2.51
CA GLU A 224 -8.61 -34.23 2.81
C GLU A 224 -7.58 -33.41 2.02
N MET A 225 -7.85 -33.16 0.72
CA MET A 225 -6.98 -32.32 -0.11
C MET A 225 -6.92 -30.88 0.41
N THR A 226 -8.06 -30.27 0.72
CA THR A 226 -8.11 -28.90 1.27
C THR A 226 -7.44 -28.82 2.63
N GLN A 227 -7.61 -29.81 3.50
CA GLN A 227 -6.94 -29.88 4.80
C GLN A 227 -5.41 -29.93 4.65
N GLN A 228 -4.90 -30.69 3.68
CA GLN A 228 -3.48 -30.75 3.37
C GLN A 228 -2.96 -29.43 2.78
N ASP A 229 -3.73 -28.78 1.90
CA ASP A 229 -3.39 -27.47 1.35
C ASP A 229 -3.30 -26.39 2.44
N ILE A 230 -4.32 -26.29 3.29
CA ILE A 230 -4.34 -25.37 4.43
C ILE A 230 -3.11 -25.59 5.33
N ARG A 231 -2.83 -26.84 5.71
CA ARG A 231 -1.67 -27.17 6.54
C ARG A 231 -0.37 -26.70 5.87
N LYS A 232 -0.22 -26.93 4.57
CA LYS A 232 0.97 -26.54 3.81
C LYS A 232 1.10 -25.01 3.74
N ARG A 233 0.00 -24.28 3.54
CA ARG A 233 -0.01 -22.81 3.50
C ARG A 233 0.43 -22.21 4.83
N ILE A 234 -0.11 -22.70 5.95
CA ILE A 234 0.33 -22.27 7.29
C ILE A 234 1.81 -22.58 7.48
N GLN A 235 2.27 -23.80 7.14
CA GLN A 235 3.67 -24.18 7.27
C GLN A 235 4.62 -23.33 6.43
N ASN A 236 4.21 -22.90 5.24
CA ASN A 236 4.99 -22.00 4.40
C ASN A 236 5.18 -20.64 5.08
N CYS A 237 4.14 -20.06 5.69
CA CYS A 237 4.26 -18.83 6.47
C CYS A 237 5.23 -19.00 7.65
N LEU A 238 5.16 -20.14 8.35
CA LEU A 238 6.00 -20.39 9.52
C LEU A 238 7.48 -20.65 9.16
N ALA A 239 7.76 -21.10 7.94
CA ALA A 239 9.10 -21.52 7.51
C ALA A 239 10.15 -20.40 7.56
N GLU A 240 9.72 -19.14 7.44
CA GLU A 240 10.61 -17.98 7.52
C GLU A 240 11.12 -17.71 8.95
N TYR A 241 10.34 -18.11 9.97
CA TYR A 241 10.61 -17.79 11.37
C TYR A 241 11.23 -18.95 12.15
N THR A 242 11.07 -20.18 11.67
CA THR A 242 11.54 -21.38 12.37
C THR A 242 11.82 -22.55 11.43
N GLN A 243 12.93 -23.25 11.69
CA GLN A 243 13.22 -24.56 11.10
C GLN A 243 12.68 -25.71 11.96
N SER A 244 12.31 -25.42 13.21
CA SER A 244 11.70 -26.40 14.11
C SER A 244 10.22 -26.57 13.78
N PRO A 245 9.68 -27.80 13.82
CA PRO A 245 8.27 -28.04 13.57
C PRO A 245 7.42 -27.33 14.63
N VAL A 246 6.50 -26.50 14.17
CA VAL A 246 5.44 -25.88 14.97
C VAL A 246 4.13 -26.51 14.54
N ASP A 247 3.25 -26.82 15.51
CA ASP A 247 1.92 -27.29 15.20
C ASP A 247 1.14 -26.17 14.48
N PRO A 248 0.75 -26.37 13.21
CA PRO A 248 0.05 -25.34 12.44
C PRO A 248 -1.33 -24.97 13.01
N PHE A 249 -1.86 -25.73 13.97
CA PHE A 249 -3.14 -25.47 14.63
C PHE A 249 -3.00 -25.01 16.09
N ASP A 250 -1.78 -24.93 16.63
CA ASP A 250 -1.53 -24.27 17.93
C ASP A 250 -1.27 -22.78 17.73
N PHE A 251 -2.36 -22.02 17.55
CA PHE A 251 -2.29 -20.59 17.29
C PHE A 251 -1.57 -19.80 18.39
N ARG A 252 -1.68 -20.23 19.66
CA ARG A 252 -0.99 -19.55 20.77
C ARG A 252 0.53 -19.66 20.63
N SER A 253 1.03 -20.83 20.25
CA SER A 253 2.45 -21.04 19.98
C SER A 253 2.92 -20.27 18.74
N ILE A 254 2.09 -20.16 17.70
CA ILE A 254 2.37 -19.34 16.51
C ILE A 254 2.49 -17.86 16.89
N VAL A 255 1.53 -17.29 17.62
CA VAL A 255 1.59 -15.90 18.11
C VAL A 255 2.86 -15.65 18.95
N ALA A 256 3.22 -16.59 19.82
CA ALA A 256 4.44 -16.50 20.62
C ALA A 256 5.72 -16.56 19.76
N LEU A 257 5.72 -17.31 18.65
CA LEU A 257 6.82 -17.34 17.69
C LEU A 257 6.98 -15.96 17.01
N PHE A 258 5.89 -15.39 16.51
CA PHE A 258 5.88 -14.09 15.83
C PHE A 258 6.43 -12.98 16.72
N ASN A 259 5.92 -12.85 17.96
CA ASN A 259 6.44 -11.88 18.93
C ASN A 259 7.95 -12.03 19.24
N ARG A 260 8.54 -13.21 19.02
CA ARG A 260 9.98 -13.47 19.27
C ARG A 260 10.85 -13.30 18.04
N ARG A 261 10.30 -13.45 16.83
CA ARG A 261 11.08 -13.64 15.59
C ARG A 261 10.78 -12.61 14.51
N LYS A 262 9.54 -12.17 14.36
CA LYS A 262 9.16 -11.20 13.33
C LYS A 262 9.56 -9.80 13.80
N ILE A 263 10.33 -9.11 12.96
CA ILE A 263 10.64 -7.69 13.12
C ILE A 263 9.72 -6.94 12.16
N CYS A 264 8.69 -6.28 12.68
CA CYS A 264 7.74 -5.52 11.88
C CYS A 264 8.20 -4.05 11.76
N PRO A 265 8.49 -3.53 10.56
CA PRO A 265 8.90 -2.13 10.35
C PRO A 265 7.87 -1.12 10.90
N ILE A 266 6.58 -1.41 10.78
CA ILE A 266 5.48 -0.61 11.32
C ILE A 266 5.62 -0.45 12.84
N ILE A 267 5.84 -1.56 13.56
CA ILE A 267 6.01 -1.55 15.02
C ILE A 267 7.26 -0.76 15.42
N LEU A 268 8.39 -0.97 14.71
CA LEU A 268 9.63 -0.27 15.01
C LEU A 268 9.51 1.24 14.80
N ALA A 269 8.98 1.67 13.67
CA ALA A 269 8.77 3.08 13.36
C ALA A 269 7.78 3.73 14.32
N TYR A 270 6.70 3.01 14.69
CA TYR A 270 5.74 3.49 15.68
C TYR A 270 6.40 3.69 17.04
N LEU A 271 7.18 2.70 17.50
CA LEU A 271 7.90 2.78 18.78
C LEU A 271 8.87 3.97 18.80
N HIS A 272 9.59 4.24 17.71
CA HIS A 272 10.47 5.40 17.62
C HIS A 272 9.69 6.73 17.65
N ALA A 273 8.52 6.78 17.00
CA ALA A 273 7.72 7.99 16.91
C ALA A 273 6.86 8.26 18.15
N TYR A 274 6.47 7.26 18.93
CA TYR A 274 5.55 7.39 20.08
C TYR A 274 6.18 7.05 21.44
N ASP A 275 7.36 6.43 21.47
CA ASP A 275 8.00 5.87 22.68
C ASP A 275 7.15 4.80 23.40
N GLU A 276 6.18 4.21 22.70
CA GLU A 276 5.31 3.13 23.18
C GLU A 276 4.89 2.19 22.03
N PHE A 277 4.32 1.03 22.36
CA PHE A 277 3.81 0.09 21.36
C PHE A 277 2.40 0.47 20.89
N PRO A 278 2.06 0.19 19.61
CA PRO A 278 0.71 0.42 19.12
C PRO A 278 -0.29 -0.54 19.79
N ILE A 279 -1.56 -0.15 19.79
CA ILE A 279 -2.64 -1.00 20.31
C ILE A 279 -2.69 -2.28 19.47
N GLY A 280 -2.75 -3.44 20.12
CA GLY A 280 -2.69 -4.74 19.44
C GLY A 280 -1.30 -5.39 19.46
N TYR A 281 -0.27 -4.66 19.91
CA TYR A 281 1.08 -5.17 20.11
C TYR A 281 1.52 -5.09 21.60
N PRO A 282 2.21 -6.12 22.16
CA PRO A 282 2.56 -7.39 21.53
C PRO A 282 1.32 -8.20 21.17
N TYR A 283 1.44 -9.02 20.14
CA TYR A 283 0.32 -9.80 19.63
C TYR A 283 -0.17 -10.78 20.70
N THR A 284 -1.49 -10.92 20.84
CA THR A 284 -2.10 -11.89 21.75
C THR A 284 -3.13 -12.73 21.01
N TYR A 285 -3.32 -13.98 21.44
CA TYR A 285 -4.36 -14.86 20.91
C TYR A 285 -5.75 -14.17 20.87
N ARG A 286 -6.07 -13.35 21.87
CA ARG A 286 -7.37 -12.66 21.95
C ARG A 286 -7.58 -11.66 20.82
N HIS A 287 -6.52 -11.03 20.31
CA HIS A 287 -6.63 -10.08 19.20
C HIS A 287 -7.14 -10.75 17.89
N TYR A 288 -7.11 -12.09 17.80
CA TYR A 288 -7.44 -12.85 16.60
C TYR A 288 -8.51 -13.94 16.79
N ASN A 289 -8.78 -14.43 18.00
CA ASN A 289 -9.68 -15.59 18.24
C ASN A 289 -10.98 -15.29 18.98
N GLU A 290 -11.07 -14.17 19.70
CA GLU A 290 -12.38 -13.71 20.17
C GLU A 290 -13.05 -13.15 18.93
N GLY A 291 -13.72 -14.04 18.16
CA GLY A 291 -14.48 -13.66 16.98
C GLY A 291 -15.37 -12.53 17.41
N ASN A 292 -15.01 -11.31 16.98
CA ASN A 292 -15.19 -10.08 17.74
C ASN A 292 -16.02 -10.29 19.02
N GLU A 293 -15.44 -10.35 20.22
CA GLU A 293 -16.20 -9.86 21.38
C GLU A 293 -16.14 -8.33 21.33
N TRP A 294 -16.46 -7.71 20.19
CA TRP A 294 -17.82 -7.27 19.86
C TRP A 294 -18.48 -7.85 18.57
N ILE A 295 -19.40 -8.81 18.67
CA ILE A 295 -20.32 -9.32 17.62
C ILE A 295 -21.67 -9.48 18.33
#